data_AF-A0A251QEE2-F1
#
_entry.id   AF-A0A251QEE2-F1
#
_cell.length_a   1.000
_cell.length_b   1.000
_cell.length_c   1.000
_cell.angle_alpha   90.00
_cell.angle_beta   90.00
_cell.angle_gamma   90.00
#
_symmetry.space_group_name_H-M   'P 1'
#
loop_
_entity.id
_entity.type
_entity.pdbx_description
1 polymer ?
#
loop_
_entity_poly.entity_id
_entity_poly.type
_entity_poly.pdbx_seq_one_letter_code
_entity_poly.pdbx_strand_id
1 'polypeptide(L)'
;MEHGSLTDPSQSTFSLLYNPRTKFCGYSIPHPSDNRVNIRIQTTGDAAKDVFNDSCQDLMVICQHVRSTFDKAVVDFRMSKSVNGMDIDSNN
;
A
#
# COMPACT_ATOMS: atom_id res chain seq x y z
N MET A 1 6.31 -15.83 12.40
CA MET A 1 6.77 -16.09 11.02
C MET A 1 5.87 -15.28 10.11
N GLU A 2 6.07 -13.96 10.11
CA GLU A 2 5.27 -12.99 9.37
C GLU A 2 5.96 -12.80 8.01
N HIS A 3 5.88 -13.81 7.14
CA HIS A 3 6.25 -13.60 5.75
C HIS A 3 5.03 -12.97 5.08
N GLY A 4 5.07 -11.63 4.97
CA GLY A 4 4.20 -10.86 4.08
C GLY A 4 4.26 -11.48 2.70
N SER A 5 3.25 -12.28 2.41
CA SER A 5 3.15 -13.05 1.19
C SER A 5 2.16 -12.34 0.28
N LEU A 6 2.38 -12.44 -1.02
CA LEU A 6 1.58 -11.82 -2.08
C LEU A 6 0.06 -12.14 -1.99
N THR A 7 -0.33 -13.04 -1.09
CA THR A 7 -1.70 -13.50 -0.83
C THR A 7 -2.46 -12.74 0.25
N ASP A 8 -1.90 -11.74 0.94
CA ASP A 8 -2.60 -10.98 1.99
C ASP A 8 -3.59 -9.97 1.39
N PRO A 9 -4.92 -10.24 1.42
CA PRO A 9 -5.93 -9.39 0.77
C PRO A 9 -6.45 -8.29 1.71
N SER A 10 -5.80 -8.10 2.86
CA SER A 10 -6.15 -7.07 3.84
C SER A 10 -6.08 -5.67 3.22
N GLN A 11 -5.08 -5.42 2.37
CA GLN A 11 -4.87 -4.12 1.73
C GLN A 11 -5.90 -3.82 0.62
N SER A 12 -6.31 -4.84 -0.14
CA SER A 12 -7.31 -4.66 -1.20
C SER A 12 -8.69 -4.41 -0.62
N THR A 13 -9.05 -5.13 0.45
CA THR A 13 -10.33 -4.95 1.15
C THR A 13 -10.40 -3.65 1.94
N PHE A 14 -9.28 -3.16 2.49
CA PHE A 14 -9.22 -1.86 3.13
C PHE A 14 -9.55 -0.70 2.19
N SER A 15 -8.96 -0.71 0.98
CA SER A 15 -9.20 0.34 -0.03
C SER A 15 -10.64 0.31 -0.56
N LEU A 16 -11.22 -0.89 -0.67
CA LEU A 16 -12.62 -1.08 -1.06
C LEU A 16 -13.60 -0.58 0.02
N LEU A 17 -13.31 -0.79 1.30
CA LEU A 17 -14.18 -0.34 2.40
C LEU A 17 -14.24 1.19 2.52
N TYR A 18 -13.19 1.89 2.08
CA TYR A 18 -13.15 3.35 2.09
C TYR A 18 -14.05 3.98 1.01
N ASN A 19 -14.44 3.22 -0.01
CA ASN A 19 -15.29 3.72 -1.08
C ASN A 19 -16.77 3.78 -0.65
N PRO A 20 -17.42 4.97 -0.61
CA PRO A 20 -18.80 5.14 -0.15
C PRO A 20 -19.85 4.45 -1.05
N ARG A 21 -19.43 4.00 -2.23
CA ARG A 21 -20.24 3.26 -3.21
C ARG A 21 -20.34 1.77 -2.88
N THR A 22 -19.50 1.27 -1.98
CA THR A 22 -19.53 -0.12 -1.51
C THR A 22 -20.43 -0.24 -0.28
N LYS A 23 -21.32 -1.24 -0.30
CA LYS A 23 -22.19 -1.57 0.82
C LYS A 23 -21.56 -2.63 1.73
N PHE A 24 -20.75 -3.51 1.14
CA PHE A 24 -20.05 -4.57 1.85
C PHE A 24 -18.83 -5.02 1.03
N CYS A 25 -17.70 -5.20 1.70
CA CYS A 25 -16.51 -5.84 1.14
C CYS A 25 -15.90 -6.76 2.19
N GLY A 26 -15.57 -8.00 1.80
CA GLY A 26 -14.92 -8.97 2.67
C GLY A 26 -14.13 -10.01 1.87
N TYR A 27 -13.18 -10.67 2.52
CA TYR A 27 -12.40 -11.75 1.93
C TYR A 27 -12.48 -13.01 2.78
N SER A 28 -12.37 -14.18 2.15
CA SER A 28 -12.16 -15.45 2.84
C SER A 28 -11.04 -16.25 2.17
N ILE A 29 -10.17 -16.81 3.00
CA ILE A 29 -9.13 -17.75 2.58
C ILE A 29 -9.64 -19.14 2.97
N PRO A 30 -9.99 -20.00 2.01
CA PRO A 30 -10.62 -21.29 2.31
C PRO A 30 -9.66 -22.24 3.02
N HIS A 31 -8.37 -22.17 2.72
CA HIS A 31 -7.34 -22.91 3.42
C HIS A 31 -5.98 -22.20 3.25
N PRO A 32 -5.16 -22.06 4.30
CA PRO A 32 -3.87 -21.34 4.23
C PRO A 32 -2.83 -21.99 3.30
N SER A 33 -3.03 -23.25 2.90
CA SER A 33 -2.18 -23.96 1.93
C SER A 33 -2.63 -23.84 0.47
N ASP A 34 -3.81 -23.26 0.21
CA ASP A 34 -4.26 -22.95 -1.16
C ASP A 34 -4.12 -21.45 -1.38
N ASN A 35 -3.37 -21.06 -2.41
CA ASN A 35 -3.10 -19.65 -2.73
C ASN A 35 -4.29 -19.02 -3.46
N ARG A 36 -5.48 -19.16 -2.89
CA ARG A 36 -6.72 -18.59 -3.42
C ARG A 36 -7.37 -17.72 -2.36
N VAL A 37 -7.83 -16.56 -2.79
CA VAL A 37 -8.59 -15.63 -1.97
C VAL A 37 -9.93 -15.39 -2.64
N ASN A 38 -11.02 -15.60 -1.91
CA ASN A 38 -12.35 -15.26 -2.37
C ASN A 38 -12.70 -13.86 -1.85
N ILE A 39 -12.83 -12.90 -2.76
CA ILE A 39 -13.25 -11.53 -2.42
C ILE A 39 -14.73 -11.37 -2.78
N ARG A 40 -15.53 -10.91 -1.83
CA ARG A 40 -16.96 -10.64 -2.02
C ARG A 40 -17.22 -9.15 -1.87
N ILE A 41 -17.75 -8.55 -2.93
CA ILE A 41 -18.06 -7.12 -3.01
C ILE A 41 -19.56 -7.00 -3.27
N GLN A 42 -20.23 -6.15 -2.50
CA GLN A 42 -21.61 -5.73 -2.74
C GLN A 42 -21.65 -4.21 -2.86
N THR A 43 -22.17 -3.72 -3.97
CA THR A 43 -22.35 -2.30 -4.28
C THR A 43 -23.84 -1.95 -4.30
N THR A 44 -24.17 -0.69 -4.01
CA THR A 44 -25.58 -0.25 -3.90
C THR A 44 -26.20 0.14 -5.25
N GLY A 45 -25.39 0.37 -6.29
CA GLY A 45 -25.90 0.78 -7.61
C GLY A 45 -24.91 0.61 -8.76
N ASP A 46 -23.62 0.74 -8.52
CA ASP A 46 -22.59 0.64 -9.56
C ASP A 46 -22.10 -0.79 -9.77
N ALA A 47 -21.57 -1.08 -10.96
CA ALA A 47 -20.99 -2.39 -11.23
C ALA A 47 -19.81 -2.66 -10.28
N ALA A 48 -19.89 -3.76 -9.53
CA ALA A 48 -18.86 -4.14 -8.56
C ALA A 48 -17.47 -4.30 -9.18
N LYS A 49 -17.41 -4.63 -10.49
CA LYS A 49 -16.17 -4.72 -11.26
C LYS A 49 -15.46 -3.36 -11.38
N ASP A 50 -16.20 -2.30 -11.65
CA ASP A 50 -15.63 -0.98 -11.87
C ASP A 50 -15.09 -0.42 -10.55
N VAL A 51 -15.88 -0.55 -9.48
CA VAL A 51 -15.45 -0.17 -8.12
C VAL A 51 -14.23 -0.96 -7.66
N PHE A 52 -14.12 -2.23 -8.06
CA PHE A 52 -12.93 -3.04 -7.78
C PHE A 52 -11.69 -2.52 -8.50
N ASN A 53 -11.81 -2.18 -9.78
CA ASN A 53 -10.69 -1.66 -10.56
C ASN A 53 -10.23 -0.30 -10.04
N ASP A 54 -11.18 0.60 -9.74
CA ASP A 54 -10.89 1.91 -9.14
C ASP A 54 -10.14 1.76 -7.82
N SER A 55 -10.60 0.85 -6.95
CA SER A 55 -9.94 0.59 -5.66
C SER A 55 -8.52 0.03 -5.82
N CYS A 56 -8.27 -0.80 -6.84
CA CYS A 56 -6.93 -1.27 -7.17
C CYS A 56 -6.04 -0.12 -7.67
N GLN A 57 -6.58 0.78 -8.48
CA GLN A 57 -5.88 1.97 -8.97
C GLN A 57 -5.46 2.87 -7.80
N ASP A 58 -6.38 3.12 -6.86
CA ASP A 58 -6.13 3.93 -5.68
C ASP A 58 -5.02 3.33 -4.80
N LEU A 59 -5.04 2.01 -4.60
CA LEU A 59 -4.00 1.31 -3.84
C LEU A 59 -2.61 1.49 -4.49
N MET A 60 -2.52 1.40 -5.83
CA MET A 60 -1.25 1.63 -6.53
C MET A 60 -0.74 3.06 -6.31
N VAL A 61 -1.63 4.06 -6.38
CA VAL A 61 -1.27 5.47 -6.16
C VAL A 61 -0.76 5.69 -4.73
N ILE A 62 -1.41 5.07 -3.73
CA ILE A 62 -0.96 5.12 -2.33
C ILE A 62 0.43 4.51 -2.19
N CYS A 63 0.66 3.31 -2.75
CA CYS A 63 1.97 2.67 -2.71
C CYS A 63 3.05 3.55 -3.37
N GLN A 64 2.73 4.17 -4.50
CA GLN A 64 3.65 5.08 -5.19
C GLN A 64 3.94 6.34 -4.37
N HIS A 65 2.93 6.89 -3.69
CA HIS A 65 3.09 8.04 -2.81
C HIS A 65 4.00 7.72 -1.62
N VAL A 66 3.75 6.60 -0.93
CA VAL A 66 4.58 6.14 0.20
C VAL A 66 6.03 5.96 -0.25
N ARG A 67 6.26 5.28 -1.37
CA ARG A 67 7.61 5.10 -1.93
C ARG A 67 8.28 6.43 -2.26
N SER A 68 7.56 7.34 -2.92
CA SER A 68 8.11 8.65 -3.29
C SER A 68 8.49 9.49 -2.08
N THR A 69 7.66 9.48 -1.04
CA THR A 69 7.93 10.20 0.21
C THR A 69 9.10 9.58 0.97
N PHE A 70 9.20 8.24 0.97
CA PHE A 70 10.35 7.53 1.52
C PHE A 70 11.65 7.87 0.78
N ASP A 71 11.65 7.80 -0.55
CA ASP A 71 12.82 8.11 -1.39
C ASP A 71 13.30 9.54 -1.16
N LYS A 72 12.37 10.52 -1.06
CA LYS A 72 12.70 11.91 -0.71
C LYS A 72 13.36 12.01 0.67
N ALA A 73 12.75 11.42 1.69
CA ALA A 73 13.30 11.44 3.05
C ALA A 73 14.69 10.79 3.13
N VAL A 74 14.93 9.72 2.37
CA VAL A 74 16.24 9.07 2.28
C VAL A 74 17.28 9.97 1.59
N VAL A 75 16.91 10.66 0.51
CA VAL A 75 17.80 11.61 -0.17
C VAL A 75 18.15 12.77 0.75
N ASP A 76 17.16 13.37 1.41
CA ASP A 76 17.36 14.48 2.36
C ASP A 76 18.25 14.07 3.53
N PHE A 77 18.06 12.86 4.07
CA PHE A 77 18.92 12.30 5.11
C PHE A 77 20.37 12.10 4.63
N ARG A 78 20.57 11.60 3.41
CA ARG A 78 21.92 11.43 2.83
C ARG A 78 22.60 12.77 2.56
N MET A 79 21.86 13.78 2.11
CA MET A 79 22.36 15.14 1.89
C MET A 79 22.80 15.77 3.23
N SER A 80 21.94 15.73 4.25
CA SER A 80 22.27 16.26 5.58
C SER A 80 23.46 15.55 6.25
N LYS A 81 23.59 14.23 6.07
CA LYS A 81 24.77 13.47 6.55
C LYS A 81 26.06 13.87 5.84
N SER A 82 26.01 14.15 4.53
CA SER A 82 27.19 14.60 3.76
C SER A 82 27.65 16.00 4.16
N VAL A 83 26.74 16.87 4.60
CA VAL A 83 27.06 18.24 5.07
C VAL A 83 27.70 18.21 6.46
N ASN A 84 27.23 17.34 7.36
CA ASN A 84 27.80 17.22 8.71
C ASN A 84 29.14 16.46 8.77
N GLY A 85 29.59 15.84 7.68
CA GLY A 85 30.87 15.13 7.60
C GLY A 85 32.03 15.97 7.06
N MET A 86 31.82 17.26 6.75
CA MET A 86 32.80 18.11 6.04
C MET A 86 33.43 19.21 6.92
N ASP A 87 33.21 19.21 8.26
CA ASP A 87 33.65 20.30 9.15
C ASP A 87 34.41 19.83 10.42
N ILE A 88 35.29 18.83 10.32
CA ILE A 88 36.33 18.61 11.33
C ILE A 88 37.59 18.12 10.60
N ASP A 89 38.52 19.05 10.33
CA ASP A 89 39.98 18.86 10.28
C ASP A 89 40.63 19.91 9.36
N SER A 90 40.61 21.18 9.78
CA SER A 90 41.53 22.20 9.28
C SER A 90 41.62 23.34 10.28
N ASN A 91 42.30 23.11 11.41
CA ASN A 91 42.93 24.21 12.14
C ASN A 91 44.32 23.79 12.63
N ASN A 92 45.29 24.33 11.90
CA ASN A 92 46.70 24.61 12.20
C ASN A 92 47.23 24.28 13.61
#